data_AF-A0A974BGI1-F1
#
_entry.id   AF-A0A974BGI1-F1
#
_cell.length_a   1.000
_cell.length_b   1.000
_cell.length_c   1.000
_cell.angle_alpha   90.00
_cell.angle_beta   90.00
_cell.angle_gamma   90.00
#
_symmetry.space_group_name_H-M   'P 1'
#
loop_
_entity.id
_entity.type
_entity.pdbx_description
1 polymer ?
#
loop_
_entity_poly.entity_id
_entity_poly.type
_entity_poly.pdbx_seq_one_letter_code
_entity_poly.pdbx_strand_id
1 'polypeptide(L)'
;MKYTISSFAKMQGLTVDTVRQYEKKKIINPYKDKANNYRYYSNYDVRKVSTCKFYSSLGFSLSQASKMVSDISSHELSSLFDKQAYDIEQKLKFESAKLNMLNKYKEYFSFIPDKINKNYIY
;
A
#
# COMPACT_ATOMS: atom_id res chain seq x y z
N MET A 1 0.57 -13.82 24.03
CA MET A 1 1.88 -13.16 24.20
C MET A 1 1.69 -11.66 24.31
N LYS A 2 2.57 -10.99 25.06
CA LYS A 2 2.61 -9.52 25.25
C LYS A 2 3.95 -9.02 24.73
N TYR A 3 3.95 -7.98 23.90
CA TYR A 3 5.15 -7.36 23.33
C TYR A 3 5.26 -5.91 23.80
N THR A 4 6.46 -5.42 24.07
CA THR A 4 6.69 -3.97 24.20
C THR A 4 6.68 -3.31 22.82
N ILE A 5 6.58 -1.98 22.76
CA ILE A 5 6.55 -1.26 21.47
C ILE A 5 7.80 -1.54 20.61
N SER A 6 8.98 -1.61 21.23
CA SER A 6 10.23 -1.90 20.53
C SER A 6 10.27 -3.33 20.00
N SER A 7 9.83 -4.31 20.80
CA SER A 7 9.75 -5.71 20.36
C SER A 7 8.73 -5.90 19.24
N PHE A 8 7.57 -5.24 19.36
CA PHE A 8 6.51 -5.29 18.35
C PHE A 8 6.96 -4.66 17.03
N ALA A 9 7.57 -3.48 17.10
CA ALA A 9 8.11 -2.77 15.94
C ALA A 9 9.16 -3.63 15.21
N LYS A 10 10.14 -4.18 15.93
CA LYS A 10 11.17 -5.06 15.38
C LYS A 10 10.57 -6.30 14.70
N MET A 11 9.61 -6.95 15.34
CA MET A 11 8.95 -8.15 14.81
C MET A 11 8.13 -7.85 13.55
N GLN A 12 7.50 -6.68 13.46
CA GLN A 12 6.68 -6.28 12.30
C GLN A 12 7.50 -5.62 11.17
N GLY A 13 8.80 -5.41 11.37
CA GLY A 13 9.65 -4.66 10.45
C GLY A 13 9.23 -3.20 10.32
N LEU A 14 8.81 -2.58 11.44
CA LEU A 14 8.33 -1.21 11.51
C LEU A 14 9.24 -0.37 12.40
N THR A 15 9.19 0.95 12.20
CA THR A 15 9.72 1.88 13.19
C THR A 15 8.73 2.02 14.35
N VAL A 16 9.23 2.42 15.52
CA VAL A 16 8.39 2.73 16.68
C VAL A 16 7.35 3.82 16.34
N ASP A 17 7.72 4.80 15.54
CA ASP A 17 6.81 5.86 15.12
C ASP A 17 5.70 5.36 14.21
N THR A 18 5.98 4.40 13.32
CA THR A 18 4.93 3.75 12.53
C THR A 18 3.95 2.99 13.44
N VAL A 19 4.42 2.30 14.49
CA VAL A 19 3.54 1.65 15.47
C VAL A 19 2.66 2.69 16.20
N ARG A 20 3.22 3.85 16.58
CA ARG A 20 2.45 4.96 17.17
C ARG A 20 1.41 5.53 16.21
N GLN A 21 1.72 5.61 14.92
CA GLN A 21 0.73 6.02 13.91
C GLN A 21 -0.42 5.02 13.80
N TYR A 22 -0.13 3.71 13.86
CA TYR A 22 -1.16 2.66 13.89
C TYR A 22 -2.07 2.78 15.12
N GLU A 23 -1.52 3.09 16.30
CA GLU A 23 -2.31 3.40 17.50
C GLU A 23 -3.18 4.65 17.32
N LYS A 24 -2.61 5.75 16.82
CA LYS A 24 -3.33 7.01 16.60
C LYS A 24 -4.53 6.83 15.66
N LYS A 25 -4.38 5.96 14.66
CA LYS A 25 -5.43 5.57 13.71
C LYS A 25 -6.37 4.49 14.25
N LYS A 26 -6.20 4.06 15.50
CA LYS A 26 -6.99 3.01 16.16
C LYS A 26 -6.97 1.66 15.45
N ILE A 27 -5.92 1.41 14.65
CA ILE A 27 -5.71 0.12 13.97
C ILE A 27 -5.32 -0.93 15.01
N ILE A 28 -4.51 -0.54 15.99
CA ILE A 28 -4.12 -1.37 17.14
C ILE A 28 -4.41 -0.61 18.42
N ASN A 29 -4.75 -1.35 19.49
CA ASN A 29 -5.12 -0.77 20.78
C ASN A 29 -4.38 -1.54 21.87
N PRO A 30 -3.12 -1.14 22.19
CA PRO A 30 -2.33 -1.86 23.18
C PRO A 30 -2.94 -1.75 24.57
N TYR A 31 -2.79 -2.81 25.35
CA TYR A 31 -3.13 -2.80 26.76
C TYR A 31 -2.09 -1.99 27.54
N LYS A 32 -2.55 -1.05 28.37
CA LYS A 32 -1.68 -0.31 29.29
C LYS A 32 -1.74 -0.96 30.67
N ASP A 33 -0.61 -1.48 31.11
CA ASP A 33 -0.48 -2.12 32.42
C ASP A 33 -0.46 -1.05 33.52
N LYS A 34 -1.29 -1.24 34.56
CA LYS A 34 -1.43 -0.27 35.65
C LYS A 34 -0.26 -0.33 36.64
N ALA A 35 0.42 -1.48 36.76
CA ALA A 35 1.47 -1.67 37.75
C ALA A 35 2.79 -1.01 37.34
N ASN A 36 3.11 -1.05 36.04
CA ASN A 36 4.39 -0.53 35.52
C ASN A 36 4.22 0.55 34.44
N ASN A 37 2.99 0.93 34.10
CA ASN A 37 2.64 1.98 33.14
C ASN A 37 3.09 1.69 31.68
N TYR A 38 3.60 0.49 31.40
CA TYR A 38 4.03 0.08 30.05
C TYR A 38 2.84 -0.30 29.17
N ARG A 39 3.02 -0.13 27.86
CA ARG A 39 2.09 -0.60 26.83
C ARG A 39 2.52 -1.96 26.31
N TYR A 40 1.55 -2.87 26.21
CA TYR A 40 1.73 -4.21 25.68
C TYR A 40 0.82 -4.47 24.49
N TYR A 41 1.42 -4.95 23.41
CA TYR A 41 0.73 -5.38 22.20
C TYR A 41 0.52 -6.88 22.24
N SER A 42 -0.59 -7.33 21.68
CA SER A 42 -1.01 -8.72 21.65
C SER A 42 -0.78 -9.36 20.28
N ASN A 43 -0.95 -10.68 20.18
CA ASN A 43 -1.02 -11.37 18.89
C ASN A 43 -2.20 -10.89 18.02
N TYR A 44 -3.23 -10.29 18.62
CA TYR A 44 -4.32 -9.70 17.85
C TYR A 44 -3.88 -8.41 17.14
N ASP A 45 -3.11 -7.56 17.82
CA ASP A 45 -2.50 -6.36 17.22
C ASP A 45 -1.55 -6.74 16.07
N VAL A 46 -0.81 -7.84 16.25
CA VAL A 46 0.05 -8.40 15.19
C VAL A 46 -0.77 -8.74 13.95
N ARG A 47 -1.86 -9.50 14.11
CA ARG A 47 -2.73 -9.86 12.99
C ARG A 47 -3.30 -8.63 12.30
N LYS A 48 -3.77 -7.64 13.06
CA LYS A 48 -4.29 -6.39 12.50
C LYS A 48 -3.25 -5.63 11.67
N VAL A 49 -2.03 -5.49 12.16
CA VAL A 49 -0.94 -4.83 11.41
C VAL A 49 -0.59 -5.62 10.15
N SER A 50 -0.45 -6.95 10.24
CA SER A 50 -0.19 -7.80 9.09
C SER A 50 -1.27 -7.67 8.01
N THR A 51 -2.55 -7.73 8.39
CA THR A 51 -3.67 -7.55 7.46
C THR A 51 -3.70 -6.14 6.85
N CYS A 52 -3.42 -5.11 7.66
CA CYS A 52 -3.33 -3.74 7.17
C CYS A 52 -2.20 -3.54 6.15
N LYS A 53 -1.03 -4.14 6.40
CA LYS A 53 0.11 -4.16 5.45
C LYS A 53 -0.27 -4.89 4.17
N PHE A 54 -0.96 -6.02 4.27
CA PHE A 54 -1.46 -6.76 3.10
C PHE A 54 -2.38 -5.88 2.24
N TYR A 55 -3.41 -5.25 2.81
CA TYR A 55 -4.26 -4.32 2.05
C TYR A 55 -3.48 -3.13 1.48
N SER A 56 -2.53 -2.57 2.23
CA SER A 56 -1.68 -1.50 1.70
C SER A 56 -0.87 -1.95 0.47
N SER A 57 -0.39 -3.20 0.45
CA SER A 57 0.32 -3.77 -0.71
C SER A 57 -0.57 -3.97 -1.95
N LEU A 58 -1.89 -4.10 -1.77
CA LEU A 58 -2.88 -4.13 -2.86
C LEU A 58 -3.23 -2.71 -3.37
N GLY A 59 -2.60 -1.68 -2.83
CA GLY A 59 -2.80 -0.28 -3.23
C GLY A 59 -3.94 0.42 -2.49
N PHE A 60 -4.48 -0.16 -1.42
CA PHE A 60 -5.41 0.55 -0.55
C PHE A 60 -4.68 1.59 0.31
N SER A 61 -5.33 2.74 0.53
CA SER A 61 -4.80 3.72 1.48
C SER A 61 -4.81 3.16 2.91
N LEU A 62 -3.92 3.67 3.76
CA LEU A 62 -3.88 3.29 5.18
C LEU A 62 -5.21 3.54 5.90
N SER A 63 -6.01 4.52 5.47
CA SER A 63 -7.35 4.75 6.02
C SER A 63 -8.35 3.66 5.62
N GLN A 64 -8.33 3.21 4.36
CA GLN A 64 -9.17 2.10 3.89
C GLN A 64 -8.75 0.80 4.59
N ALA A 65 -7.45 0.50 4.61
CA ALA A 65 -6.92 -0.68 5.29
C ALA A 65 -7.28 -0.70 6.79
N SER A 66 -7.27 0.47 7.45
CA SER A 66 -7.74 0.61 8.83
C SER A 66 -9.22 0.22 9.00
N LYS A 67 -10.09 0.72 8.12
CA LYS A 67 -11.53 0.42 8.15
C LYS A 67 -11.77 -1.08 7.93
N MET A 68 -11.10 -1.65 6.92
CA MET A 68 -11.22 -3.06 6.54
C MET A 68 -10.78 -4.04 7.64
N VAL A 69 -9.91 -3.60 8.57
CA VAL A 69 -9.41 -4.42 9.68
C VAL A 69 -10.25 -4.26 10.97
N SER A 70 -11.05 -3.21 11.07
CA SER A 70 -11.72 -2.83 12.32
C SER A 70 -13.16 -3.30 12.38
N ASP A 71 -13.96 -2.91 11.39
CA ASP A 71 -15.38 -3.28 11.30
C ASP A 71 -15.88 -2.92 9.90
N ILE A 72 -16.09 -3.93 9.06
CA ILE A 72 -16.63 -3.77 7.71
C ILE A 72 -17.51 -4.97 7.37
N SER A 73 -18.64 -4.73 6.73
CA SER A 73 -19.49 -5.81 6.25
C SER A 73 -18.81 -6.55 5.07
N SER A 74 -19.17 -7.80 4.85
CA SER A 74 -18.68 -8.58 3.71
C SER A 74 -19.01 -7.89 2.37
N HIS A 75 -20.20 -7.28 2.26
CA HIS A 75 -20.62 -6.54 1.08
C HIS A 75 -19.78 -5.28 0.84
N GLU A 76 -19.53 -4.46 1.86
CA GLU A 76 -18.66 -3.28 1.74
C GLU A 76 -17.22 -3.69 1.38
N LEU A 77 -16.72 -4.77 1.98
CA LEU A 77 -15.39 -5.28 1.69
C LEU A 77 -15.26 -5.75 0.23
N SER A 78 -16.26 -6.49 -0.28
CA SER A 78 -16.31 -6.91 -1.68
C SER A 78 -16.30 -5.69 -2.61
N SER A 79 -17.16 -4.70 -2.34
CA SER A 79 -17.24 -3.49 -3.16
C SER A 79 -15.92 -2.70 -3.21
N LEU A 80 -15.16 -2.66 -2.10
CA LEU A 80 -13.82 -2.07 -2.09
C LEU A 80 -12.83 -2.84 -2.95
N PHE A 81 -12.88 -4.18 -2.93
CA PHE A 81 -12.03 -5.01 -3.80
C PHE A 81 -12.38 -4.84 -5.27
N ASP A 82 -13.67 -4.87 -5.61
CA ASP A 82 -14.14 -4.70 -6.99
C ASP A 82 -13.69 -3.35 -7.55
N LYS A 83 -13.84 -2.28 -6.75
CA LYS A 83 -13.36 -0.95 -7.12
C LYS A 83 -11.84 -0.91 -7.31
N GLN A 84 -11.08 -1.50 -6.39
CA GLN A 84 -9.62 -1.50 -6.49
C GLN A 84 -9.13 -2.29 -7.70
N ALA A 85 -9.76 -3.43 -8.00
CA ALA A 85 -9.49 -4.23 -9.18
C ALA A 85 -9.76 -3.42 -10.46
N TYR A 86 -10.93 -2.78 -10.55
CA TYR A 86 -11.29 -1.91 -11.66
C TYR A 86 -10.26 -0.77 -11.87
N ASP A 87 -9.86 -0.09 -10.80
CA ASP A 87 -8.89 1.00 -10.86
C ASP A 87 -7.51 0.50 -11.36
N ILE A 88 -7.10 -0.70 -10.96
CA ILE A 88 -5.86 -1.35 -11.44
C ILE A 88 -5.99 -1.71 -12.93
N GLU A 89 -7.12 -2.27 -13.35
CA GLU A 89 -7.36 -2.60 -14.77
C GLU A 89 -7.31 -1.36 -15.66
N GLN A 90 -7.90 -0.23 -15.24
CA GLN A 90 -7.83 1.02 -16.00
C GLN A 90 -6.40 1.54 -16.11
N LYS A 91 -5.61 1.45 -15.02
CA LYS A 91 -4.19 1.82 -15.05
C LYS A 91 -3.40 0.93 -15.99
N LEU A 92 -3.60 -0.39 -15.95
CA LEU A 92 -2.95 -1.32 -16.86
C LEU A 92 -3.28 -1.03 -18.32
N LYS A 93 -4.54 -0.72 -18.63
CA LYS A 93 -4.98 -0.34 -19.98
C LYS A 93 -4.28 0.93 -20.45
N PHE A 94 -4.19 1.93 -19.60
CA PHE A 94 -3.53 3.21 -19.91
C PHE A 94 -2.02 3.05 -20.11
N GLU A 95 -1.34 2.33 -19.21
CA GLU A 95 0.10 2.06 -19.34
C GLU A 95 0.42 1.20 -20.57
N SER A 96 -0.43 0.22 -20.90
CA SER A 96 -0.28 -0.56 -22.13
C SER A 96 -0.42 0.32 -23.39
N ALA A 97 -1.34 1.28 -23.40
CA ALA A 97 -1.49 2.21 -24.51
C ALA A 97 -0.25 3.10 -24.69
N LYS A 98 0.32 3.62 -23.60
CA LYS A 98 1.59 4.38 -23.64
C LYS A 98 2.74 3.53 -24.16
N LEU A 99 2.88 2.30 -23.67
CA LEU A 99 3.93 1.38 -24.11
C LEU A 99 3.83 1.11 -25.62
N ASN A 100 2.61 0.90 -26.12
CA ASN A 100 2.37 0.74 -27.55
C ASN A 100 2.76 1.99 -28.36
N MET A 101 2.47 3.20 -27.85
CA MET A 101 2.91 4.44 -28.50
C MET A 101 4.44 4.54 -28.54
N LEU A 102 5.13 4.26 -27.43
CA LEU A 102 6.59 4.29 -27.37
C LEU A 102 7.22 3.32 -28.38
N ASN A 103 6.68 2.10 -28.50
CA ASN A 103 7.17 1.11 -29.46
C ASN A 103 6.95 1.58 -30.91
N LYS A 104 5.78 2.15 -31.23
CA LYS A 104 5.50 2.71 -32.57
C LYS A 104 6.48 3.83 -32.94
N TYR A 105 6.75 4.76 -32.01
CA TYR A 105 7.72 5.83 -32.27
C TYR A 105 9.13 5.29 -32.43
N LYS A 106 9.53 4.31 -31.60
CA LYS A 106 10.84 3.66 -31.74
C LYS A 106 11.01 3.00 -33.11
N GLU A 107 9.98 2.30 -33.60
CA GLU A 107 9.97 1.73 -34.95
C GLU A 107 10.07 2.83 -36.01
N TYR A 108 9.22 3.87 -35.95
CA TYR A 108 9.26 5.00 -36.88
C TYR A 108 10.66 5.62 -37.01
N PHE A 109 11.31 5.91 -35.88
CA PHE A 109 12.65 6.50 -35.89
C PHE A 109 13.75 5.51 -36.33
N SER A 110 13.55 4.19 -36.23
CA SER A 110 14.50 3.19 -36.74
C SER A 110 14.60 3.16 -38.27
N PHE A 111 13.58 3.70 -38.96
CA PHE A 111 13.55 3.81 -40.43
C PHE A 111 14.06 5.16 -40.95
N ILE A 112 14.39 6.11 -40.07
CA ILE A 112 14.96 7.41 -40.47
C ILE A 112 16.49 7.28 -40.52
N PRO A 113 17.14 7.51 -41.69
CA PRO A 113 18.59 7.50 -41.78
C PRO A 113 19.19 8.61 -40.89
N ASP A 114 20.27 8.30 -40.17
CA ASP A 114 20.94 9.19 -39.18
C ASP A 114 21.25 10.61 -39.68
N LYS A 115 21.32 10.83 -41.00
CA LYS A 115 21.63 12.13 -41.61
C LYS A 115 20.49 13.15 -41.57
N ILE A 116 19.24 12.77 -41.29
CA ILE A 116 18.11 13.71 -41.23
C ILE A 116 17.96 14.36 -39.83
N ASN A 117 18.56 13.76 -38.80
CA ASN A 117 18.29 14.08 -37.38
C ASN A 117 18.90 15.41 -36.87
N LYS A 118 19.63 16.17 -37.72
CA LYS A 118 20.20 17.47 -37.33
C LYS A 118 19.39 18.70 -37.76
N ASN A 119 18.33 18.53 -38.58
CA ASN A 119 17.62 19.67 -39.18
C ASN A 119 16.23 19.96 -38.60
N TYR A 120 15.80 19.25 -37.56
CA TYR A 120 14.44 19.39 -36.99
C TYR A 120 14.43 19.68 -35.48
N ILE A 121 15.44 20.40 -34.98
CA ILE A 121 15.37 21.04 -33.66
C ILE A 121 15.32 22.55 -33.90
N TYR A 122 14.11 23.10 -33.94
CA TYR A 122 13.79 24.52 -33.70
C TYR A 122 12.60 24.57 -32.75
#